data_AF-A0A8S4RM52-F1
#
_entry.id   AF-A0A8S4RM52-F1
#
_cell.length_a   1.000
_cell.length_b   1.000
_cell.length_c   1.000
_cell.angle_alpha   90.00
_cell.angle_beta   90.00
_cell.angle_gamma   90.00
#
_symmetry.space_group_name_H-M   'P 1'
#
loop_
_entity.id
_entity.type
_entity.pdbx_description
1 polymer ?
#
loop_
_entity_poly.entity_id
_entity_poly.type
_entity_poly.pdbx_seq_one_letter_code
_entity_poly.pdbx_strand_id
1 'polypeptide(L)'
;MIRSKRWKPVGFGSYNNACRVLMKLPRFCSASESLRECFYATMRKRCNPLVRRFRGSTNSILKIIAGRLDCRFANSWMRDRWKASLEDALYGKRTIEAMRPVLGQWIRRKHGSLSFRLVQVMTGHGCFGHYLHRVARREPTPSCHECGAADDTAQHTLEECRRWDPQRHTLVAEIGGDLSLSSVVFAMLSSERSWEAVVDFCEEVIS
;
A
#
# COMPACT_ATOMS: atom_id res chain seq x y z
N MET A 1 3.58 25.58 14.54
CA MET A 1 4.46 24.40 14.46
C MET A 1 3.59 23.15 14.27
N ILE A 2 3.50 22.65 13.04
CA ILE A 2 2.79 21.42 12.67
C ILE A 2 3.71 20.25 13.07
N ARG A 3 3.36 19.49 14.11
CA ARG A 3 4.04 18.22 14.39
C ARG A 3 3.39 17.13 13.53
N SER A 4 4.21 16.42 12.75
CA SER A 4 3.85 15.21 11.99
C SER A 4 3.58 14.04 12.96
N LYS A 5 2.88 12.99 12.50
CA LYS A 5 2.64 11.77 13.29
C LYS A 5 3.96 11.07 13.67
N ARG A 6 4.54 11.42 14.83
CA ARG A 6 5.91 11.05 15.21
C ARG A 6 6.01 9.59 15.69
N TRP A 7 6.95 8.84 15.11
CA TRP A 7 7.45 7.58 15.66
C TRP A 7 8.30 7.82 16.92
N LYS A 8 7.99 7.15 18.05
CA LYS A 8 8.88 7.13 19.22
C LYS A 8 9.77 5.87 19.19
N PRO A 9 11.11 5.99 19.13
CA PRO A 9 12.00 4.85 19.29
C PRO A 9 12.06 4.46 20.77
N VAL A 10 11.52 3.31 21.14
CA VAL A 10 11.82 2.70 22.46
C VAL A 10 12.03 1.21 22.25
N GLY A 11 13.26 0.74 22.54
CA GLY A 11 13.62 -0.68 22.65
C GLY A 11 13.55 -1.50 21.36
N PHE A 12 14.70 -1.80 20.76
CA PHE A 12 14.83 -2.83 19.72
C PHE A 12 14.51 -4.21 20.32
N GLY A 13 13.23 -4.59 20.29
CA GLY A 13 12.75 -5.87 20.78
C GLY A 13 11.58 -6.36 19.92
N SER A 14 11.83 -7.41 19.14
CA SER A 14 10.85 -8.23 18.43
C SER A 14 9.96 -7.54 17.38
N TYR A 15 10.57 -7.13 16.25
CA TYR A 15 9.82 -6.99 14.99
C TYR A 15 9.72 -8.36 14.29
N ASN A 16 8.52 -8.94 14.35
CA ASN A 16 7.87 -9.76 13.34
C ASN A 16 8.69 -10.93 12.74
N ASN A 17 8.93 -11.97 13.54
CA ASN A 17 9.55 -13.22 13.10
C ASN A 17 8.74 -13.97 12.03
N ALA A 18 7.41 -13.82 12.01
CA ALA A 18 6.54 -14.49 11.03
C ALA A 18 6.76 -13.96 9.60
N CYS A 19 6.86 -12.64 9.41
CA CYS A 19 7.18 -12.05 8.11
C CYS A 19 8.62 -12.37 7.67
N ARG A 20 9.59 -12.45 8.59
CA ARG A 20 10.98 -12.83 8.28
C ARG A 20 11.10 -14.27 7.79
N VAL A 21 10.43 -15.20 8.45
CA VAL A 21 10.48 -16.64 8.11
C VAL A 21 9.77 -16.92 6.77
N LEU A 22 8.63 -16.26 6.50
CA LEU A 22 7.92 -16.42 5.21
C LEU A 22 8.63 -15.72 4.03
N MET A 23 9.49 -14.74 4.29
CA MET A 23 10.07 -13.87 3.25
C MET A 23 11.59 -14.00 3.06
N LYS A 24 12.30 -14.75 3.90
CA LYS A 24 13.77 -14.97 3.82
C LYS A 24 14.60 -13.68 3.68
N LEU A 25 14.40 -12.72 4.58
CA LEU A 25 15.11 -11.43 4.55
C LEU A 25 16.35 -11.41 5.49
N PRO A 26 17.42 -10.66 5.15
CA PRO A 26 18.63 -10.53 5.99
C PRO A 26 18.38 -9.89 7.37
N ARG A 27 19.27 -10.19 8.33
CA ARG A 27 19.12 -9.84 9.77
C ARG A 27 19.21 -8.34 10.09
N PHE A 28 19.81 -7.53 9.22
CA PHE A 28 20.00 -6.08 9.43
C PHE A 28 19.46 -5.31 8.22
N CYS A 29 18.17 -4.98 8.23
CA CYS A 29 17.54 -4.22 7.16
C CYS A 29 16.55 -3.23 7.79
N SER A 30 16.79 -1.94 7.59
CA SER A 30 16.05 -0.83 8.16
C SER A 30 14.55 -1.02 7.92
N ALA A 31 13.73 -0.87 8.97
CA ALA A 31 12.29 -1.16 8.92
C ALA A 31 11.51 -0.40 7.81
N SER A 32 12.08 0.72 7.33
CA SER A 32 11.55 1.54 6.26
C SER A 32 11.72 0.93 4.86
N GLU A 33 12.92 0.47 4.55
CA GLU A 33 13.23 -0.21 3.30
C GLU A 33 12.55 -1.58 3.28
N SER A 34 12.49 -2.27 4.43
CA SER A 34 11.86 -3.59 4.52
C SER A 34 10.35 -3.56 4.29
N LEU A 35 9.62 -2.50 4.65
CA LEU A 35 8.19 -2.40 4.36
C LEU A 35 7.91 -2.15 2.88
N ARG A 36 8.69 -1.26 2.25
CA ARG A 36 8.63 -1.01 0.79
C ARG A 36 9.03 -2.26 0.00
N GLU A 37 10.13 -2.91 0.38
CA GLU A 37 10.57 -4.17 -0.22
C GLU A 37 9.60 -5.31 0.08
N CYS A 38 8.99 -5.41 1.27
CA CYS A 38 7.94 -6.39 1.55
C CYS A 38 6.70 -6.14 0.70
N PHE A 39 6.31 -4.89 0.48
CA PHE A 39 5.20 -4.53 -0.41
C PHE A 39 5.50 -4.98 -1.84
N TYR A 40 6.64 -4.59 -2.40
CA TYR A 40 7.04 -5.02 -3.73
C TYR A 40 7.27 -6.53 -3.83
N ALA A 41 7.78 -7.18 -2.78
CA ALA A 41 7.95 -8.63 -2.74
C ALA A 41 6.61 -9.36 -2.61
N THR A 42 5.62 -8.79 -1.93
CA THR A 42 4.25 -9.34 -1.87
C THR A 42 3.59 -9.21 -3.23
N MET A 43 3.66 -8.02 -3.83
CA MET A 43 3.17 -7.76 -5.18
C MET A 43 3.88 -8.67 -6.20
N ARG A 44 5.20 -8.80 -6.11
CA ARG A 44 6.02 -9.63 -7.01
C ARG A 44 5.79 -11.12 -6.77
N LYS A 45 5.74 -11.63 -5.54
CA LYS A 45 5.45 -13.04 -5.25
C LYS A 45 4.07 -13.44 -5.80
N ARG A 46 3.10 -12.52 -5.80
CA ARG A 46 1.75 -12.79 -6.33
C ARG A 46 1.63 -12.52 -7.85
N CYS A 47 2.36 -11.56 -8.42
CA CYS A 47 2.35 -11.25 -9.87
C CYS A 47 3.30 -12.14 -10.69
N ASN A 48 4.49 -12.42 -10.16
CA ASN A 48 5.64 -12.94 -10.93
C ASN A 48 5.49 -14.40 -11.37
N PRO A 49 4.94 -15.34 -10.56
CA PRO A 49 4.65 -16.69 -11.04
C PRO A 49 3.68 -16.69 -12.24
N LEU A 50 2.76 -15.73 -12.27
CA LEU A 50 1.75 -15.58 -13.32
C LEU A 50 2.36 -15.01 -14.61
N VAL A 51 3.15 -13.94 -14.51
CA VAL A 51 3.88 -13.35 -15.64
C VAL A 51 4.94 -14.31 -16.20
N ARG A 52 5.64 -15.06 -15.34
CA ARG A 52 6.60 -16.10 -15.75
C ARG A 52 5.94 -17.24 -16.50
N ARG A 53 4.72 -17.66 -16.11
CA ARG A 53 4.00 -18.75 -16.80
C ARG A 53 3.51 -18.33 -18.20
N PHE A 54 3.15 -17.06 -18.37
CA PHE A 54 2.87 -16.49 -19.69
C PHE A 54 4.11 -16.42 -20.58
N ARG A 55 5.22 -15.89 -20.05
CA ARG A 55 6.48 -15.73 -20.80
C ARG A 55 7.21 -17.05 -21.08
N GLY A 56 7.04 -18.04 -20.21
CA GLY A 56 7.62 -19.39 -20.34
C GLY A 56 6.76 -20.37 -21.12
N SER A 57 5.56 -19.98 -21.57
CA SER A 57 4.71 -20.88 -22.37
C SER A 57 5.25 -21.03 -23.78
N THR A 58 5.27 -22.27 -24.29
CA THR A 58 5.57 -22.56 -25.71
C THR A 58 4.41 -22.21 -26.63
N ASN A 59 3.23 -21.95 -26.07
CA ASN A 59 2.04 -21.59 -26.83
C ASN A 59 2.17 -20.17 -27.41
N SER A 60 2.11 -20.07 -28.74
CA SER A 60 2.27 -18.82 -29.50
C SER A 60 1.23 -17.76 -29.13
N ILE A 61 -0.01 -18.17 -28.82
CA ILE A 61 -1.08 -17.27 -28.36
C ILE A 61 -0.73 -16.71 -26.98
N LEU A 62 -0.25 -17.53 -26.05
CA LEU A 62 0.16 -17.08 -24.72
C LEU A 62 1.39 -16.15 -24.80
N LYS A 63 2.33 -16.36 -25.73
CA LYS A 63 3.43 -15.40 -25.97
C LYS A 63 2.93 -14.03 -26.46
N ILE A 64 1.95 -14.02 -27.37
CA ILE A 64 1.33 -12.78 -27.86
C ILE A 64 0.58 -12.05 -26.74
N ILE A 65 -0.16 -12.79 -25.90
CA ILE A 65 -0.86 -12.23 -24.74
C ILE A 65 0.12 -11.76 -23.66
N ALA A 66 1.28 -12.42 -23.49
CA ALA A 66 2.34 -11.98 -22.58
C ALA A 66 2.97 -10.63 -22.99
N GLY A 67 2.98 -10.33 -24.30
CA GLY A 67 3.34 -9.02 -24.85
C GLY A 67 2.20 -7.99 -24.81
N ARG A 68 0.96 -8.45 -24.55
CA ARG A 68 -0.28 -7.65 -24.50
C ARG A 68 -0.99 -7.79 -23.15
N LEU A 69 -0.26 -7.55 -22.05
CA LEU A 69 -0.83 -7.51 -20.69
C LEU A 69 -1.90 -6.41 -20.51
N ASP A 70 -2.06 -5.55 -21.52
CA ASP A 70 -3.08 -4.52 -21.68
C ASP A 70 -4.42 -5.07 -22.21
N CYS A 71 -4.43 -6.25 -22.84
CA CYS A 71 -5.66 -6.78 -23.41
C CYS A 71 -6.66 -7.15 -22.30
N ARG A 72 -7.97 -6.97 -22.59
CA ARG A 72 -9.05 -7.28 -21.65
C ARG A 72 -8.94 -8.69 -21.07
N PHE A 73 -8.47 -9.65 -21.88
CA PHE A 73 -8.30 -11.04 -21.48
C PHE A 73 -7.17 -11.22 -20.46
N ALA A 74 -5.98 -10.66 -20.71
CA ALA A 74 -4.86 -10.71 -19.77
C ALA A 74 -5.20 -10.01 -18.45
N ASN A 75 -5.87 -8.85 -18.51
CA ASN A 75 -6.31 -8.14 -17.32
C ASN A 75 -7.40 -8.90 -16.53
N SER A 76 -8.41 -9.46 -17.21
CA SER A 76 -9.43 -10.28 -16.55
C SER A 76 -8.81 -11.50 -15.90
N TRP A 77 -8.00 -12.26 -16.64
CA TRP A 77 -7.36 -13.46 -16.14
C TRP A 77 -6.39 -13.18 -14.98
N MET A 78 -5.60 -12.11 -15.05
CA MET A 78 -4.74 -11.68 -13.93
C MET A 78 -5.58 -11.34 -12.70
N ARG A 79 -6.71 -10.64 -12.87
CA ARG A 79 -7.63 -10.34 -11.75
C ARG A 79 -8.26 -11.61 -11.17
N ASP A 80 -8.70 -12.54 -12.01
CA ASP A 80 -9.35 -13.79 -11.59
C ASP A 80 -8.37 -14.72 -10.85
N ARG A 81 -7.13 -14.79 -11.34
CA ARG A 81 -6.08 -15.60 -10.71
C ARG A 81 -5.52 -14.96 -9.44
N TRP A 82 -5.42 -13.63 -9.41
CA TRP A 82 -5.12 -12.86 -8.20
C TRP A 82 -6.23 -13.08 -7.17
N LYS A 83 -7.51 -13.04 -7.58
CA LYS A 83 -8.66 -13.33 -6.72
C LYS A 83 -8.54 -14.71 -6.05
N ALA A 84 -8.28 -15.77 -6.82
CA ALA A 84 -8.10 -17.12 -6.27
C ALA A 84 -6.89 -17.23 -5.32
N SER A 85 -5.81 -16.47 -5.53
CA SER A 85 -4.65 -16.46 -4.62
C SER A 85 -4.95 -15.76 -3.27
N LEU A 86 -6.06 -15.05 -3.16
CA LEU A 86 -6.37 -14.14 -2.06
C LEU A 86 -7.62 -14.49 -1.28
N GLU A 87 -8.40 -15.48 -1.73
CA GLU A 87 -9.58 -15.95 -0.99
C GLU A 87 -9.21 -16.36 0.45
N ASP A 88 -7.97 -16.82 0.68
CA ASP A 88 -7.45 -17.17 2.01
C ASP A 88 -6.47 -16.13 2.61
N ALA A 89 -6.40 -14.90 2.08
CA ALA A 89 -5.44 -13.92 2.57
C ALA A 89 -5.83 -13.38 3.97
N LEU A 90 -5.21 -13.93 5.01
CA LEU A 90 -5.38 -13.51 6.41
C LEU A 90 -4.90 -12.07 6.71
N TYR A 91 -4.02 -11.52 5.87
CA TYR A 91 -3.39 -10.20 6.08
C TYR A 91 -3.32 -9.38 4.78
N GLY A 92 -3.27 -8.05 4.91
CA GLY A 92 -3.11 -7.14 3.77
C GLY A 92 -4.38 -6.86 2.96
N LYS A 93 -5.56 -7.26 3.47
CA LYS A 93 -6.88 -7.12 2.82
C LYS A 93 -7.11 -5.71 2.26
N ARG A 94 -6.83 -4.66 3.05
CA ARG A 94 -6.90 -3.24 2.64
C ARG A 94 -6.18 -2.95 1.32
N THR A 95 -4.89 -3.28 1.27
CA THR A 95 -4.05 -3.04 0.10
C THR A 95 -4.50 -3.89 -1.08
N ILE A 96 -4.86 -5.15 -0.81
CA ILE A 96 -5.32 -6.08 -1.83
C ILE A 96 -6.59 -5.57 -2.50
N GLU A 97 -7.57 -5.12 -1.72
CA GLU A 97 -8.86 -4.64 -2.21
C GLU A 97 -8.69 -3.39 -3.09
N ALA A 98 -7.86 -2.44 -2.65
CA ALA A 98 -7.58 -1.23 -3.43
C ALA A 98 -6.80 -1.49 -4.72
N MET A 99 -5.86 -2.44 -4.69
CA MET A 99 -4.97 -2.70 -5.83
C MET A 99 -5.57 -3.64 -6.88
N ARG A 100 -6.48 -4.54 -6.46
CA ARG A 100 -7.13 -5.52 -7.34
C ARG A 100 -7.75 -4.92 -8.61
N PRO A 101 -8.58 -3.86 -8.56
CA PRO A 101 -9.22 -3.34 -9.78
C PRO A 101 -8.21 -2.77 -10.79
N VAL A 102 -7.06 -2.28 -10.30
CA VAL A 102 -6.07 -1.53 -11.07
C VAL A 102 -4.75 -2.25 -11.28
N LEU A 103 -4.65 -3.52 -10.91
CA LEU A 103 -3.40 -4.28 -10.88
C LEU A 103 -2.63 -4.23 -12.21
N GLY A 104 -3.32 -4.38 -13.34
CA GLY A 104 -2.68 -4.33 -14.66
C GLY A 104 -2.17 -2.95 -15.06
N GLN A 105 -2.78 -1.87 -14.56
CA GLN A 105 -2.26 -0.51 -14.73
C GLN A 105 -1.05 -0.30 -13.81
N TRP A 106 -1.15 -0.75 -12.56
CA TRP A 106 -0.07 -0.66 -11.58
C TRP A 106 1.23 -1.33 -12.05
N ILE A 107 1.15 -2.50 -12.68
CA ILE A 107 2.34 -3.21 -13.21
C ILE A 107 3.00 -2.45 -14.37
N ARG A 108 2.23 -1.68 -15.14
CA ARG A 108 2.68 -1.01 -16.38
C ARG A 108 2.97 0.48 -16.22
N ARG A 109 2.68 1.06 -15.06
CA ARG A 109 2.88 2.49 -14.80
C ARG A 109 4.34 2.87 -15.09
N LYS A 110 4.53 4.06 -15.66
CA LYS A 110 5.84 4.61 -16.00
C LYS A 110 6.35 5.63 -14.98
N HIS A 111 5.44 6.14 -14.15
CA HIS A 111 5.68 7.15 -13.14
C HIS A 111 5.42 6.60 -11.73
N GLY A 112 5.80 7.39 -10.73
CA GLY A 112 5.40 7.21 -9.34
C GLY A 112 6.30 6.28 -8.54
N SER A 113 7.12 6.84 -7.65
CA SER A 113 7.87 6.04 -6.68
C SER A 113 7.05 5.83 -5.40
N LEU A 114 7.28 4.72 -4.71
CA LEU A 114 6.67 4.47 -3.41
C LEU A 114 7.58 5.00 -2.31
N SER A 115 7.16 6.08 -1.66
CA SER A 115 7.81 6.53 -0.44
C SER A 115 7.42 5.63 0.75
N PHE A 116 8.21 5.70 1.83
CA PHE A 116 7.92 4.94 3.04
C PHE A 116 6.55 5.32 3.64
N ARG A 117 6.24 6.62 3.64
CA ARG A 117 5.02 7.18 4.25
C ARG A 117 3.79 6.78 3.44
N LEU A 118 3.91 6.85 2.11
CA LEU A 118 2.88 6.35 1.21
C LEU A 118 2.59 4.86 1.44
N VAL A 119 3.63 4.02 1.57
CA VAL A 119 3.44 2.58 1.86
C VAL A 119 2.73 2.36 3.20
N GLN A 120 3.03 3.16 4.23
CA GLN A 120 2.30 3.09 5.49
C GLN A 120 0.81 3.35 5.29
N VAL A 121 0.44 4.43 4.60
CA VAL A 121 -0.97 4.77 4.31
C VAL A 121 -1.67 3.67 3.50
N MET A 122 -1.01 3.16 2.45
CA MET A 122 -1.56 2.09 1.60
C MET A 122 -1.79 0.78 2.36
N THR A 123 -0.96 0.49 3.36
CA THR A 123 -1.04 -0.77 4.13
C THR A 123 -1.84 -0.63 5.42
N GLY A 124 -2.01 0.58 5.94
CA GLY A 124 -2.53 0.80 7.29
C GLY A 124 -1.56 0.40 8.39
N HIS A 125 -0.27 0.24 8.08
CA HIS A 125 0.78 -0.11 9.03
C HIS A 125 1.59 1.12 9.44
N GLY A 126 2.42 0.97 10.48
CA GLY A 126 3.40 1.99 10.84
C GLY A 126 2.96 2.82 12.03
N CYS A 127 2.77 4.13 11.84
CA CYS A 127 2.51 5.08 12.94
C CYS A 127 1.04 5.17 13.36
N PHE A 128 0.14 4.38 12.77
CA PHE A 128 -1.29 4.42 13.08
C PHE A 128 -1.58 3.76 14.43
N GLY A 129 -2.28 4.46 15.32
CA GLY A 129 -2.65 3.95 16.65
C GLY A 129 -3.35 2.58 16.59
N HIS A 130 -4.22 2.36 15.61
CA HIS A 130 -4.84 1.06 15.34
C HIS A 130 -3.79 -0.06 15.23
N TYR A 131 -2.77 0.16 14.38
CA TYR A 131 -1.70 -0.79 14.14
C TYR A 131 -0.81 -0.94 15.37
N LEU A 132 -0.42 0.18 15.99
CA LEU A 132 0.46 0.20 17.16
C LEU A 132 -0.16 -0.54 18.35
N HIS A 133 -1.46 -0.40 18.57
CA HIS A 133 -2.18 -1.08 19.63
C HIS A 133 -2.51 -2.55 19.30
N ARG A 134 -3.11 -2.82 18.13
CA ARG A 134 -3.66 -4.15 17.82
C ARG A 134 -2.62 -5.14 17.29
N VAL A 135 -1.61 -4.65 16.58
CA VAL A 135 -0.63 -5.50 15.89
C VAL A 135 0.75 -5.39 16.53
N ALA A 136 1.27 -4.17 16.67
CA ALA A 136 2.62 -3.98 17.21
C ALA A 136 2.70 -4.13 18.73
N ARG A 137 1.56 -4.05 19.44
CA ARG A 137 1.46 -4.11 20.91
C ARG A 137 2.36 -3.09 21.61
N ARG A 138 2.42 -1.86 21.08
CA ARG A 138 3.28 -0.76 21.56
C ARG A 138 2.52 0.38 22.22
N GLU A 139 1.23 0.49 21.96
CA GLU A 139 0.39 1.53 22.53
C GLU A 139 -0.76 0.94 23.33
N PRO A 140 -1.16 1.58 24.44
CA PRO A 140 -2.21 1.07 25.31
C PRO A 140 -3.60 1.20 24.70
N THR A 141 -3.80 2.11 23.74
CA THR A 141 -5.08 2.35 23.06
C THR A 141 -4.87 2.56 21.57
N PRO A 142 -5.87 2.31 20.72
CA PRO A 142 -5.78 2.58 19.29
C PRO A 142 -6.05 4.05 18.93
N SER A 143 -6.25 4.93 19.92
CA SER A 143 -6.75 6.29 19.72
C SER A 143 -5.81 7.18 18.89
N CYS A 144 -6.38 8.13 18.15
CA CYS A 144 -5.63 9.09 17.37
C CYS A 144 -5.01 10.16 18.25
N HIS A 145 -3.68 10.23 18.26
CA HIS A 145 -2.93 11.25 19.00
C HIS A 145 -3.13 12.68 18.46
N GLU A 146 -3.60 12.81 17.23
CA GLU A 146 -3.74 14.10 16.55
C GLU A 146 -5.09 14.76 16.80
N CYS A 147 -6.17 13.97 16.85
CA CYS A 147 -7.53 14.50 16.97
C CYS A 147 -8.31 13.98 18.18
N GLY A 148 -7.84 12.90 18.83
CA GLY A 148 -8.51 12.23 19.94
C GLY A 148 -9.55 11.18 19.53
N ALA A 149 -9.70 10.85 18.23
CA ALA A 149 -10.62 9.82 17.78
C ALA A 149 -10.28 8.45 18.40
N ALA A 150 -11.28 7.60 18.60
CA ALA A 150 -11.13 6.34 19.32
C ALA A 150 -10.27 5.29 18.58
N ASP A 151 -10.20 5.33 17.25
CA ASP A 151 -9.42 4.38 16.44
C ASP A 151 -8.68 5.09 15.30
N ASP A 152 -7.35 5.14 15.39
CA ASP A 152 -6.48 5.80 14.42
C ASP A 152 -6.06 4.84 13.32
N THR A 153 -6.83 4.83 12.24
CA THR A 153 -6.51 4.07 11.02
C THR A 153 -5.89 4.96 9.95
N ALA A 154 -5.28 4.36 8.93
CA ALA A 154 -4.90 5.10 7.73
C ALA A 154 -6.12 5.73 7.03
N GLN A 155 -7.28 5.08 7.07
CA GLN A 155 -8.49 5.65 6.47
C GLN A 155 -8.97 6.87 7.24
N HIS A 156 -8.97 6.79 8.58
CA HIS A 156 -9.25 7.95 9.43
C HIS A 156 -8.33 9.14 9.09
N THR A 157 -7.04 8.88 8.88
CA THR A 157 -6.08 9.94 8.48
C THR A 157 -6.43 10.56 7.12
N LEU A 158 -6.81 9.74 6.15
CA LEU A 158 -7.19 10.18 4.80
C LEU A 158 -8.51 10.97 4.80
N GLU A 159 -9.54 10.51 5.51
CA GLU A 159 -10.91 10.99 5.33
C GLU A 159 -11.44 11.87 6.47
N GLU A 160 -11.02 11.65 7.72
CA GLU A 160 -11.79 12.11 8.89
C GLU A 160 -10.99 12.97 9.87
N CYS A 161 -9.67 12.77 9.93
CA CYS A 161 -8.85 13.35 11.00
C CYS A 161 -8.76 14.86 10.86
N ARG A 162 -9.56 15.61 11.62
CA ARG A 162 -9.64 17.09 11.60
C ARG A 162 -8.30 17.83 11.62
N ARG A 163 -7.26 17.20 12.18
CA ARG A 163 -5.91 17.76 12.22
C ARG A 163 -5.34 18.03 10.82
N TRP A 164 -5.73 17.20 9.85
CA TRP A 164 -5.22 17.18 8.49
C TRP A 164 -6.19 17.79 7.47
N ASP A 165 -7.24 18.48 7.93
CA ASP A 165 -8.20 19.13 7.02
C ASP A 165 -7.52 20.06 6.00
N PRO A 166 -6.54 20.91 6.37
CA PRO A 166 -5.88 21.76 5.39
C PRO A 166 -5.16 20.96 4.28
N GLN A 167 -4.40 19.93 4.67
CA GLN A 167 -3.69 19.05 3.73
C GLN A 167 -4.67 18.27 2.85
N ARG A 168 -5.77 17.78 3.45
CA ARG A 168 -6.81 17.02 2.75
C ARG A 168 -7.53 17.88 1.73
N HIS A 169 -7.80 19.16 2.01
CA HIS A 169 -8.40 20.07 1.04
C HIS A 169 -7.53 20.23 -0.20
N THR A 170 -6.22 20.42 -0.04
CA THR A 170 -5.28 20.47 -1.16
C THR A 170 -5.27 19.17 -1.95
N LEU A 171 -5.26 18.03 -1.27
CA LEU A 171 -5.32 16.71 -1.91
C LEU A 171 -6.62 16.54 -2.72
N VAL A 172 -7.78 16.84 -2.13
CA VAL A 172 -9.10 16.72 -2.75
C VAL A 172 -9.23 17.60 -4.00
N ALA A 173 -8.64 18.80 -3.97
CA ALA A 173 -8.61 19.68 -5.15
C ALA A 173 -7.88 19.04 -6.34
N GLU A 174 -6.90 18.17 -6.08
CA GLU A 174 -6.11 17.50 -7.12
C GLU A 174 -6.68 16.16 -7.56
N ILE A 175 -7.13 15.32 -6.62
CA ILE A 175 -7.51 13.92 -6.91
C ILE A 175 -9.01 13.63 -6.81
N GLY A 176 -9.80 14.61 -6.39
CA GLY A 176 -11.24 14.48 -6.17
C GLY A 176 -11.63 14.16 -4.71
N GLY A 177 -12.93 14.19 -4.42
CA GLY A 177 -13.47 14.10 -3.06
C GLY A 177 -13.56 12.69 -2.46
N ASP A 178 -13.50 11.64 -3.28
CA ASP A 178 -13.51 10.25 -2.78
C ASP A 178 -12.09 9.82 -2.41
N LEU A 179 -11.81 9.84 -1.11
CA LEU A 179 -10.51 9.44 -0.55
C LEU A 179 -10.47 8.00 -0.06
N SER A 180 -11.42 7.16 -0.49
CA SER A 180 -11.30 5.72 -0.31
C SER A 180 -9.98 5.24 -0.93
N LEU A 181 -9.31 4.27 -0.32
CA LEU A 181 -7.99 3.85 -0.80
C LEU A 181 -8.00 3.41 -2.28
N SER A 182 -9.10 2.80 -2.74
CA SER A 182 -9.27 2.42 -4.14
C SER A 182 -9.26 3.65 -5.07
N SER A 183 -10.00 4.70 -4.72
CA SER A 183 -10.10 5.93 -5.51
C SER A 183 -8.80 6.73 -5.49
N VAL A 184 -8.11 6.79 -4.34
CA VAL A 184 -6.75 7.36 -4.24
C VAL A 184 -5.78 6.63 -5.17
N VAL A 185 -5.71 5.29 -5.12
CA VAL A 185 -4.81 4.51 -5.97
C VAL A 185 -5.17 4.68 -7.46
N PHE A 186 -6.45 4.74 -7.80
CA PHE A 186 -6.89 5.00 -9.16
C PHE A 186 -6.43 6.38 -9.66
N ALA A 187 -6.57 7.43 -8.85
CA ALA A 187 -6.13 8.77 -9.18
C ALA A 187 -4.61 8.84 -9.37
N MET A 188 -3.83 8.24 -8.46
CA MET A 188 -2.37 8.15 -8.56
C MET A 188 -1.91 7.54 -9.90
N LEU A 189 -2.62 6.51 -10.38
CA LEU A 189 -2.28 5.85 -11.64
C LEU A 189 -2.66 6.67 -12.87
N SER A 190 -3.57 7.64 -12.73
CA SER A 190 -4.10 8.43 -13.84
C SER A 190 -3.15 9.54 -14.29
N SER A 191 -2.31 10.09 -13.40
CA SER A 191 -1.29 11.08 -13.77
C SER A 191 -0.11 11.11 -12.79
N GLU A 192 1.04 11.61 -13.25
CA GLU A 192 2.21 11.84 -12.39
C GLU A 192 1.92 12.91 -11.33
N ARG A 193 1.23 13.98 -11.72
CA ARG A 193 0.81 15.06 -10.81
C ARG A 193 -0.07 14.56 -9.66
N SER A 194 -1.06 13.71 -9.95
CA SER A 194 -1.91 13.10 -8.91
C SER A 194 -1.12 12.16 -8.01
N TRP A 195 -0.11 11.46 -8.56
CA TRP A 195 0.79 10.64 -7.75
C TRP A 195 1.61 11.50 -6.78
N GLU A 196 2.22 12.57 -7.28
CA GLU A 196 3.02 13.51 -6.49
C GLU A 196 2.19 14.15 -5.38
N ALA A 197 0.99 14.64 -5.67
CA ALA A 197 0.11 15.21 -4.65
C ALA A 197 -0.23 14.23 -3.51
N VAL A 198 -0.43 12.94 -3.82
CA VAL A 198 -0.64 11.91 -2.80
C VAL A 198 0.63 11.64 -2.00
N VAL A 199 1.80 11.63 -2.65
CA VAL A 199 3.10 11.48 -1.96
C VAL A 199 3.33 12.66 -1.02
N ASP A 200 3.15 13.89 -1.49
CA ASP A 200 3.34 15.11 -0.70
C ASP A 200 2.42 15.12 0.52
N PHE A 201 1.13 14.81 0.31
CA PHE A 201 0.20 14.62 1.41
C PHE A 201 0.72 13.60 2.44
N CYS A 202 1.19 12.44 1.97
CA CYS A 202 1.71 11.39 2.86
C CYS A 202 2.97 11.84 3.62
N GLU A 203 3.90 12.54 2.97
CA GLU A 203 5.12 13.05 3.63
C GLU A 203 4.81 14.16 4.64
N GLU A 204 3.76 14.95 4.43
CA GLU A 204 3.34 15.98 5.40
C GLU A 204 2.65 15.38 6.63
N VAL A 205 1.76 14.40 6.44
CA VAL A 205 0.92 13.88 7.54
C VAL A 205 1.54 12.71 8.30
N ILE A 206 2.51 12.00 7.70
CA ILE A 206 3.17 10.82 8.28
C ILE A 206 4.66 11.11 8.54
N SER A 207 5.15 10.86 9.76
CA SER A 207 6.57 11.07 10.12
C SER A 207 7.44 9.83 9.94
#